data_AF-A0A7T7R7M4-F1
#
_entry.id   AF-A0A7T7R7M4-F1
#
_cell.length_a   1.000
_cell.length_b   1.000
_cell.length_c   1.000
_cell.angle_alpha   90.00
_cell.angle_beta   90.00
_cell.angle_gamma   90.00
#
_symmetry.space_group_name_H-M   'P 1'
#
loop_
_entity.id
_entity.type
_entity.pdbx_description
1 polymer ?
#
loop_
_entity_poly.entity_id
_entity_poly.type
_entity_poly.pdbx_seq_one_letter_code
_entity_poly.pdbx_strand_id
1 'polypeptide(L)'
;MLEFWYSDKCSRQLKLMVCIATCVIIYLCSTLQQLSPILTGISVGIGLSIHVLRALSLKIAANNPYKKGFEILVFIMPLMAFITLISVLPAQHKLMLAIQAIGFAAIGLFILSGFPKRKFD
;
A
#
# COMPACT_ATOMS: atom_id res chain seq x y z
N MET A 1 -9.34 8.08 -2.36
CA MET A 1 -9.28 6.74 -1.72
C MET A 1 -8.49 6.76 -0.41
N LEU A 2 -7.21 7.18 -0.42
CA LEU A 2 -6.41 7.36 0.80
C LEU A 2 -7.06 8.32 1.82
N GLU A 3 -7.70 9.40 1.39
CA GLU A 3 -8.41 10.32 2.30
C GLU A 3 -9.52 9.62 3.11
N PHE A 4 -10.35 8.80 2.44
CA PHE A 4 -11.39 8.02 3.11
C PHE A 4 -10.80 7.08 4.17
N TRP A 5 -9.72 6.36 3.84
CA TRP A 5 -9.06 5.44 4.78
C TRP A 5 -8.57 6.11 6.07
N TYR A 6 -8.21 7.40 6.01
CA TYR A 6 -7.72 8.15 7.17
C TYR A 6 -8.79 9.07 7.78
N SER A 7 -9.99 9.09 7.22
CA SER A 7 -11.11 9.84 7.77
C SER A 7 -11.75 9.11 8.96
N ASP A 8 -12.43 9.85 9.82
CA ASP A 8 -13.17 9.29 10.96
C ASP A 8 -14.34 8.38 10.53
N LYS A 9 -14.75 8.47 9.25
CA LYS A 9 -15.76 7.58 8.66
C LYS A 9 -15.25 6.15 8.49
N CYS A 10 -13.92 5.95 8.44
CA CYS A 10 -13.31 4.62 8.32
C CYS A 10 -13.03 4.03 9.71
N SER A 11 -14.00 3.29 10.24
CA SER A 11 -13.89 2.67 11.55
C SER A 11 -12.76 1.63 11.61
N ARG A 12 -12.22 1.40 12.82
CA ARG A 12 -11.20 0.37 13.05
C ARG A 12 -11.67 -1.02 12.60
N GLN A 13 -12.94 -1.34 12.80
CA GLN A 13 -13.54 -2.61 12.38
C GLN A 13 -13.54 -2.76 10.86
N LEU A 14 -13.87 -1.69 10.12
CA LEU A 14 -13.82 -1.70 8.66
C LEU A 14 -12.38 -1.90 8.15
N LYS A 15 -11.40 -1.21 8.74
CA LYS A 15 -9.97 -1.40 8.40
C LYS A 15 -9.52 -2.84 8.63
N LEU A 16 -9.90 -3.43 9.76
CA LEU A 16 -9.59 -4.83 10.08
C LEU A 16 -10.25 -5.79 9.09
N MET A 17 -11.52 -5.59 8.76
CA MET A 17 -12.25 -6.41 7.79
C MET A 17 -11.59 -6.37 6.41
N VAL A 18 -11.18 -5.17 5.95
CA VAL A 18 -10.45 -5.02 4.68
C VAL A 18 -9.08 -5.71 4.74
N CYS A 19 -8.37 -5.63 5.86
CA CYS A 19 -7.08 -6.32 6.05
C CYS A 19 -7.26 -7.85 5.98
N ILE A 20 -8.26 -8.40 6.68
CA ILE A 20 -8.58 -9.84 6.65
C ILE A 20 -8.96 -10.27 5.22
N ALA A 21 -9.84 -9.53 4.56
CA ALA A 21 -10.24 -9.82 3.17
C ALA A 21 -9.03 -9.81 2.22
N THR A 22 -8.10 -8.87 2.39
CA THR A 22 -6.86 -8.80 1.62
C THR A 22 -5.99 -10.04 1.87
N CYS A 23 -5.82 -10.47 3.12
CA CYS A 23 -5.09 -11.69 3.45
C CYS A 23 -5.72 -12.94 2.83
N VAL A 24 -7.05 -13.06 2.86
CA VAL A 24 -7.78 -14.18 2.24
C VAL A 24 -7.55 -14.21 0.73
N ILE A 25 -7.66 -13.07 0.04
CA ILE A 25 -7.42 -12.98 -1.40
C ILE A 25 -5.98 -13.38 -1.74
N ILE A 26 -4.99 -12.88 -1.00
CA ILE A 26 -3.57 -13.25 -1.18
C ILE A 26 -3.40 -14.76 -1.02
N TYR A 27 -3.98 -15.33 0.04
CA TYR A 27 -3.90 -16.76 0.31
C TYR A 27 -4.49 -17.58 -0.84
N LEU A 28 -5.69 -17.24 -1.31
CA LEU A 28 -6.34 -17.92 -2.43
C LEU A 28 -5.46 -17.88 -3.69
N CYS A 29 -4.91 -16.70 -4.04
CA CYS A 29 -3.99 -16.59 -5.18
C CYS A 29 -2.69 -17.40 -4.99
N SER A 30 -2.18 -17.49 -3.75
CA SER A 30 -0.94 -18.21 -3.44
C SER A 30 -1.06 -19.73 -3.63
N THR A 31 -2.28 -20.29 -3.57
CA THR A 31 -2.53 -21.71 -3.84
C THR A 31 -2.26 -22.09 -5.31
N LEU A 32 -2.35 -21.13 -6.23
CA LEU A 32 -2.07 -21.35 -7.65
C LEU A 32 -0.58 -21.12 -7.96
N GLN A 33 -0.06 -19.97 -7.56
CA GLN A 33 1.35 -19.64 -7.69
C GLN A 33 1.73 -18.59 -6.65
N GLN A 34 2.72 -18.89 -5.82
CA GLN A 34 3.17 -17.97 -4.80
C GLN A 34 4.06 -16.87 -5.38
N LEU A 35 3.85 -15.63 -4.95
CA LEU A 35 4.76 -14.53 -5.25
C LEU A 35 6.11 -14.76 -4.56
N SER A 36 7.20 -14.60 -5.32
CA SER A 36 8.56 -14.76 -4.78
C SER A 36 8.77 -13.91 -3.51
N PRO A 37 9.51 -14.40 -2.50
CA PRO A 37 9.78 -13.65 -1.27
C PRO A 37 10.36 -12.26 -1.52
N ILE A 38 11.23 -12.11 -2.52
CA ILE A 38 11.84 -10.83 -2.89
C ILE A 38 10.77 -9.85 -3.40
N LEU A 39 9.93 -10.29 -4.31
CA LEU A 39 8.86 -9.46 -4.88
C LEU A 39 7.77 -9.15 -3.84
N THR A 40 7.51 -10.09 -2.93
CA THR A 40 6.65 -9.87 -1.75
C THR A 40 7.21 -8.76 -0.87
N GLY A 41 8.50 -8.81 -0.53
CA GLY A 41 9.18 -7.77 0.25
C GLY A 41 9.13 -6.39 -0.43
N ILE A 42 9.38 -6.34 -1.74
CA ILE A 42 9.26 -5.11 -2.53
C ILE A 42 7.82 -4.57 -2.50
N SER A 43 6.82 -5.45 -2.68
CA SER A 43 5.40 -5.08 -2.64
C SER A 43 5.03 -4.43 -1.30
N VAL A 44 5.39 -5.07 -0.19
CA VAL A 44 5.18 -4.52 1.16
C VAL A 44 5.89 -3.17 1.31
N GLY A 45 7.14 -3.07 0.84
CA GLY A 45 7.93 -1.83 0.85
C GLY A 45 7.26 -0.67 0.11
N ILE A 46 6.63 -0.93 -1.05
CA ILE A 46 5.83 0.05 -1.78
C ILE A 46 4.64 0.52 -0.92
N GLY A 47 3.95 -0.41 -0.26
CA GLY A 47 2.86 -0.08 0.68
C GLY A 47 3.28 0.84 1.82
N LEU A 48 4.41 0.51 2.46
CA LEU A 48 5.00 1.29 3.54
C LEU A 48 5.43 2.69 3.05
N SER A 49 6.08 2.77 1.89
CA SER A 49 6.55 4.03 1.35
C SER A 49 5.40 4.98 1.00
N ILE A 50 4.26 4.48 0.51
CA ILE A 50 3.05 5.29 0.30
C ILE A 50 2.60 5.97 1.61
N HIS A 51 2.58 5.24 2.73
CA HIS A 51 2.23 5.81 4.03
C HIS A 51 3.22 6.92 4.44
N VAL A 52 4.52 6.64 4.33
CA VAL A 52 5.58 7.59 4.70
C VAL A 52 5.54 8.83 3.83
N LEU A 53 5.42 8.68 2.51
CA LEU A 53 5.31 9.78 1.55
C LEU A 53 4.12 10.68 1.85
N ARG A 54 2.97 10.09 2.19
CA ARG A 54 1.81 10.87 2.64
C ARG A 54 2.07 11.58 3.97
N ALA A 55 2.69 10.91 4.95
CA ALA A 55 3.01 11.53 6.22
C ALA A 55 3.98 12.73 6.04
N LEU A 56 4.90 12.64 5.08
CA LEU A 56 5.79 13.73 4.69
C LEU A 56 5.04 14.85 3.95
N SER A 57 4.13 14.52 3.03
CA SER A 57 3.37 15.54 2.28
C SER A 57 2.52 16.41 3.20
N LEU A 58 1.93 15.82 4.23
CA LEU A 58 1.14 16.54 5.24
C LEU A 58 1.98 17.49 6.11
N LYS A 59 3.31 17.32 6.18
CA LYS A 59 4.20 18.21 6.92
C LYS A 59 4.64 19.43 6.10
N ILE A 60 4.43 19.43 4.78
CA ILE A 60 4.82 20.54 3.92
C ILE A 60 3.81 21.67 4.09
N ALA A 61 4.31 22.86 4.45
CA ALA A 61 3.48 24.05 4.60
C ALA A 61 2.70 24.38 3.32
N ALA A 62 1.44 24.82 3.46
CA ALA A 62 0.57 25.12 2.33
C ALA A 62 1.16 26.15 1.34
N ASN A 63 1.94 27.08 1.86
CA ASN A 63 2.53 28.18 1.09
C ASN A 63 3.93 27.83 0.53
N ASN A 64 4.37 26.57 0.70
CA ASN A 64 5.67 26.14 0.19
C ASN A 64 5.59 25.92 -1.33
N PRO A 65 6.48 26.53 -2.13
CA PRO A 65 6.45 26.42 -3.60
C PRO A 65 6.57 24.96 -4.10
N TYR A 66 7.16 24.06 -3.31
CA TYR A 66 7.34 22.65 -3.68
C TYR A 66 6.14 21.76 -3.36
N LYS A 67 5.11 22.25 -2.66
CA LYS A 67 4.00 21.42 -2.19
C LYS A 67 3.29 20.67 -3.33
N LYS A 68 2.95 21.39 -4.40
CA LYS A 68 2.25 20.81 -5.56
C LYS A 68 3.10 19.76 -6.28
N GLY A 69 4.41 20.01 -6.41
CA GLY A 69 5.34 19.03 -6.99
C GLY A 69 5.46 17.77 -6.14
N PHE A 70 5.49 17.93 -4.81
CA PHE A 70 5.53 16.80 -3.88
C PHE A 70 4.24 15.99 -3.91
N GLU A 71 3.06 16.63 -3.96
CA GLU A 71 1.77 15.92 -4.10
C GLU A 71 1.72 15.06 -5.37
N ILE A 72 2.22 15.59 -6.50
CA ILE A 72 2.34 14.83 -7.75
C ILE A 72 3.32 13.66 -7.57
N LEU A 73 4.47 13.88 -6.92
CA LEU A 73 5.46 12.82 -6.67
C LEU A 73 4.88 11.69 -5.81
N VAL A 74 4.14 12.02 -4.75
CA VAL A 74 3.47 11.04 -3.88
C VAL A 74 2.45 10.20 -4.66
N PHE A 75 1.87 10.74 -5.72
CA PHE A 75 0.94 10.00 -6.57
C PHE A 75 1.64 9.16 -7.65
N ILE A 76 2.61 9.75 -8.37
CA ILE A 76 3.26 9.11 -9.53
C ILE A 76 4.26 8.03 -9.09
N MET A 77 5.05 8.28 -8.03
CA MET A 77 6.11 7.35 -7.63
C MET A 77 5.57 5.94 -7.29
N PRO A 78 4.50 5.78 -6.47
CA PRO A 78 3.94 4.46 -6.22
C PRO A 78 3.37 3.80 -7.47
N LEU A 79 2.74 4.56 -8.37
CA LEU A 79 2.20 4.04 -9.62
C LEU A 79 3.31 3.47 -10.50
N MET A 80 4.41 4.21 -10.67
CA MET A 80 5.57 3.75 -11.43
C MET A 80 6.19 2.50 -10.80
N ALA A 81 6.34 2.47 -9.47
CA ALA A 81 6.86 1.30 -8.76
C ALA A 81 6.01 0.05 -9.00
N PHE A 82 4.68 0.17 -9.00
CA PHE A 82 3.79 -0.94 -9.34
C PHE A 82 3.89 -1.38 -10.80
N ILE A 83 3.95 -0.45 -11.74
CA ILE A 83 4.09 -0.78 -13.17
C ILE A 83 5.38 -1.57 -13.39
N THR A 84 6.49 -1.12 -12.81
CA THR A 84 7.78 -1.83 -12.88
C THR A 84 7.71 -3.20 -12.20
N LEU A 85 7.06 -3.30 -11.05
CA LEU A 85 6.90 -4.58 -10.36
C LEU A 85 6.08 -5.58 -11.19
N ILE A 86 4.99 -5.13 -11.81
CA ILE A 86 4.13 -5.98 -12.65
C ILE A 86 4.83 -6.38 -13.95
N SER A 87 5.68 -5.52 -14.51
CA SER A 87 6.40 -5.82 -15.75
C SER A 87 7.37 -7.00 -15.59
N VAL A 88 8.03 -7.11 -14.43
CA VAL A 88 8.98 -8.20 -14.10
C VAL A 88 8.31 -9.49 -13.62
N LEU A 89 6.98 -9.52 -13.45
CA LEU A 89 6.29 -10.75 -13.05
C LEU A 89 6.37 -11.82 -14.15
N PRO A 90 6.56 -13.10 -13.77
CA PRO A 90 6.42 -14.25 -14.65
C PRO A 90 5.12 -14.19 -15.47
N ALA A 91 5.19 -14.62 -16.73
CA ALA A 91 4.01 -14.66 -17.60
C ALA A 91 2.98 -15.71 -17.12
N GLN A 92 3.45 -16.80 -16.54
CA GLN A 92 2.59 -17.83 -15.94
C GLN A 92 1.86 -17.26 -14.73
N HIS A 93 0.53 -17.41 -14.72
CA HIS A 93 -0.37 -16.87 -13.68
C HIS A 93 -0.13 -15.40 -13.31
N LYS A 94 0.33 -14.57 -14.27
CA LYS A 94 0.69 -13.17 -14.04
C LYS A 94 -0.37 -12.35 -13.31
N LEU A 95 -1.65 -12.60 -13.62
CA LEU A 95 -2.77 -11.95 -12.94
C LEU A 95 -2.81 -12.29 -11.43
N MET A 96 -2.60 -13.54 -11.06
CA MET A 96 -2.60 -13.97 -9.65
C MET A 96 -1.43 -13.38 -8.88
N LEU A 97 -0.26 -13.29 -9.53
CA LEU A 97 0.92 -12.65 -8.97
C LEU A 97 0.74 -11.13 -8.82
N ALA A 98 0.08 -10.48 -9.78
CA ALA A 98 -0.25 -9.06 -9.70
C ALA A 98 -1.24 -8.76 -8.57
N ILE A 99 -2.27 -9.61 -8.39
CA ILE A 99 -3.21 -9.50 -7.26
C ILE A 99 -2.46 -9.64 -5.93
N GLN A 100 -1.54 -10.62 -5.81
CA GLN A 100 -0.70 -10.76 -4.62
C GLN A 100 0.18 -9.54 -4.37
N ALA A 101 0.83 -9.00 -5.40
CA ALA A 101 1.67 -7.80 -5.28
C ALA A 101 0.87 -6.58 -4.79
N ILE A 102 -0.31 -6.35 -5.37
CA ILE A 102 -1.22 -5.29 -4.92
C ILE A 102 -1.68 -5.54 -3.49
N GLY A 103 -2.03 -6.78 -3.15
CA GLY A 103 -2.44 -7.18 -1.81
C GLY A 103 -1.35 -6.94 -0.77
N PHE A 104 -0.11 -7.37 -1.02
CA PHE A 104 1.01 -7.18 -0.10
C PHE A 104 1.36 -5.70 0.10
N ALA A 105 1.26 -4.89 -0.95
CA ALA A 105 1.39 -3.44 -0.81
C ALA A 105 0.23 -2.82 -0.01
N ALA A 106 -1.00 -3.30 -0.16
CA ALA A 106 -2.11 -2.89 0.70
C ALA A 106 -1.85 -3.26 2.17
N ILE A 107 -1.33 -4.46 2.45
CA ILE A 107 -0.91 -4.87 3.80
C ILE A 107 0.18 -3.93 4.36
N GLY A 108 1.20 -3.61 3.57
CA GLY A 108 2.24 -2.64 3.99
C GLY A 108 1.65 -1.29 4.38
N LEU A 109 0.70 -0.79 3.59
CA LEU A 109 -0.03 0.45 3.91
C LEU A 109 -0.85 0.30 5.21
N PHE A 110 -1.57 -0.82 5.39
CA PHE A 110 -2.45 -1.06 6.53
C PHE A 110 -1.69 -1.17 7.85
N ILE A 111 -0.51 -1.80 7.85
CA ILE A 111 0.32 -1.96 9.06
C ILE A 111 0.63 -0.60 9.70
N LEU A 112 0.98 0.41 8.89
CA LEU A 112 1.32 1.74 9.42
C LEU A 112 0.10 2.65 9.65
N SER A 113 -1.04 2.37 9.01
CA SER A 113 -2.21 3.26 9.02
C SER A 113 -3.42 2.74 9.83
N GLY A 114 -3.39 1.49 10.26
CA GLY A 114 -4.45 0.83 11.02
C GLY A 114 -4.38 1.05 12.52
N PHE A 115 -3.20 1.38 13.06
CA PHE A 115 -3.00 1.60 14.49
C PHE A 115 -2.83 3.08 14.77
N PRO A 116 -3.82 3.78 15.38
CA PRO A 116 -3.55 5.10 15.96
C PRO A 116 -2.41 4.92 16.96
N LYS A 117 -1.50 5.90 17.04
CA LYS A 117 -0.41 5.94 18.03
C LYS A 117 -0.91 5.34 19.34
N ARG A 118 -0.45 4.14 19.70
CA ARG A 118 -0.57 3.66 21.08
C ARG A 118 0.10 4.74 21.90
N LYS A 119 -0.68 5.59 22.56
CA LYS A 119 -0.20 6.18 23.80
C LYS A 119 -0.01 4.96 24.69
N PHE A 120 1.26 4.55 24.85
CA PHE A 120 1.62 3.80 26.03
C PHE A 120 1.44 4.81 27.15
N ASP A 121 0.28 4.73 27.80
CA ASP A 121 0.07 5.38 29.08
C ASP A 121 0.98 4.70 30.12
#